data_AF-A0A7J4T579-F1
#
_entry.id   AF-A0A7J4T579-F1
#
_cell.length_a   1.000
_cell.length_b   1.000
_cell.length_c   1.000
_cell.angle_alpha   90.00
_cell.angle_beta   90.00
_cell.angle_gamma   90.00
#
_symmetry.space_group_name_H-M   'P 1'
#
loop_
_entity.id
_entity.type
_entity.pdbx_description
1 polymer ?
#
loop_
_entity_poly.entity_id
_entity_poly.type
_entity_poly.pdbx_seq_one_letter_code
_entity_poly.pdbx_strand_id
1 'polypeptide(L)' 'MALSDHQERESFTYDRSWKDIENMLDKAETAKNRHHMAMMRYRPKSKEWVYHARNFKALEGVVKSLRWTLGDKNVDHPLE' A
#
# COMPACT_ATOMS: atom_id res chain seq x y z
N MET A 1 19.73 -12.65 13.04
CA MET A 1 20.86 -11.70 12.89
C MET A 1 20.26 -10.43 12.30
N ALA A 2 20.33 -9.31 13.03
CA ALA A 2 19.96 -8.01 12.46
C ALA A 2 21.05 -7.63 11.46
N LEU A 3 20.68 -7.33 10.21
CA LEU A 3 21.60 -6.81 9.21
C LEU A 3 22.07 -5.43 9.70
N SER A 4 23.36 -5.14 9.52
CA SER A 4 23.89 -3.80 9.76
C SER A 4 23.21 -2.81 8.82
N ASP A 5 22.88 -1.59 9.27
CA ASP A 5 22.28 -0.50 8.45
C ASP A 5 23.04 -0.25 7.14
N HIS A 6 24.34 -0.57 7.11
CA HIS A 6 25.16 -0.47 5.90
C HIS A 6 24.83 -1.53 4.84
N GLN A 7 24.43 -2.73 5.25
CA GLN A 7 24.06 -3.83 4.35
C GLN A 7 22.65 -3.64 3.77
N GLU A 8 21.76 -2.95 4.48
CA GLU A 8 20.42 -2.64 3.96
C GLU A 8 20.49 -1.67 2.78
N ARG A 9 21.42 -0.71 2.80
CA ARG A 9 21.59 0.28 1.72
C ARG A 9 21.96 -0.36 0.39
N GLU A 10 22.71 -1.46 0.40
CA GLU A 10 23.07 -2.20 -0.82
C GLU A 10 21.88 -2.94 -1.45
N SER A 11 20.81 -3.20 -0.69
CA SER A 11 19.64 -3.92 -1.18
C SER A 11 18.64 -3.06 -1.97
N PHE A 12 18.78 -1.73 -1.90
CA PHE A 12 17.90 -0.79 -2.58
C PHE A 12 18.52 -0.28 -3.88
N THR A 13 17.75 -0.28 -4.96
CA THR A 13 18.24 0.19 -6.26
C THR A 13 18.26 1.71 -6.38
N TYR A 14 17.39 2.42 -5.65
CA TYR A 14 17.17 3.88 -5.76
C TYR A 14 16.83 4.41 -7.17
N ASP A 15 16.73 3.54 -8.18
CA ASP A 15 16.51 3.89 -9.59
C ASP A 15 15.03 3.96 -10.00
N ARG A 16 14.08 3.94 -9.05
CA ARG A 16 12.64 3.99 -9.41
C ARG A 16 12.27 5.38 -9.93
N SER A 17 11.68 5.43 -11.12
CA SER A 17 11.19 6.67 -11.68
C SER A 17 9.86 7.09 -11.04
N TRP A 18 9.51 8.38 -11.17
CA TRP A 18 8.17 8.86 -10.81
C TRP A 18 7.05 8.06 -11.48
N LYS A 19 7.25 7.70 -12.75
CA LYS A 19 6.28 6.91 -13.50
C LYS A 19 6.09 5.51 -12.89
N ASP A 20 7.15 4.89 -12.37
CA ASP A 20 7.04 3.60 -11.69
C ASP A 20 6.24 3.70 -10.39
N ILE A 21 6.40 4.80 -9.65
CA ILE A 21 5.68 5.07 -8.40
C ILE A 21 4.20 5.33 -8.69
N GLU A 22 3.87 6.14 -9.70
CA GLU A 22 2.50 6.36 -10.16
C GLU A 22 1.84 5.04 -10.62
N ASN A 23 2.54 4.24 -11.43
CA ASN A 23 2.04 2.95 -11.88
C ASN A 23 1.81 1.99 -10.70
N MET A 24 2.61 2.09 -9.63
CA MET A 24 2.40 1.30 -8.41
C MET A 24 1.21 1.80 -7.62
N LEU A 25 0.99 3.11 -7.56
CA LEU A 25 -0.19 3.71 -6.94
C LEU A 25 -1.47 3.20 -7.60
N ASP A 26 -1.54 3.22 -8.94
CA ASP A 26 -2.69 2.69 -9.69
C ASP A 26 -2.97 1.22 -9.38
N LYS A 27 -1.92 0.40 -9.30
CA LYS A 27 -2.03 -1.03 -8.94
C LYS A 27 -2.52 -1.22 -7.51
N ALA A 28 -2.01 -0.43 -6.58
CA ALA A 28 -2.40 -0.49 -5.17
C ALA A 28 -3.87 -0.08 -4.99
N GLU A 29 -4.32 0.97 -5.66
CA GLU A 29 -5.72 1.41 -5.64
C GLU A 29 -6.65 0.38 -6.27
N THR A 30 -6.26 -0.21 -7.41
CA THR A 30 -7.01 -1.29 -8.06
C THR A 30 -7.15 -2.50 -7.15
N ALA A 31 -6.05 -2.94 -6.52
CA ALA A 31 -6.07 -4.05 -5.57
C ALA A 31 -6.94 -3.73 -4.36
N LYS A 32 -6.84 -2.51 -3.81
CA LYS A 32 -7.65 -2.04 -2.69
C LYS A 32 -9.13 -2.13 -3.03
N ASN A 33 -9.51 -1.58 -4.18
CA ASN A 33 -10.90 -1.58 -4.66
C ASN A 33 -11.43 -3.01 -4.87
N ARG A 34 -10.59 -3.93 -5.37
CA ARG A 34 -10.95 -5.35 -5.48
C ARG A 34 -11.29 -5.97 -4.11
N HIS A 35 -10.47 -5.72 -3.09
CA HIS A 35 -10.74 -6.21 -1.74
C HIS A 35 -11.98 -5.55 -1.13
N HIS A 36 -12.21 -4.26 -1.40
CA HIS A 36 -13.43 -3.56 -0.97
C HIS A 36 -14.69 -4.21 -1.54
N MET A 37 -14.73 -4.42 -2.87
CA MET A 37 -15.87 -5.04 -3.54
C MET A 37 -16.07 -6.49 -3.10
N ALA A 38 -15.00 -7.23 -2.84
CA ALA A 38 -15.08 -8.59 -2.32
C ALA A 38 -15.69 -8.62 -0.90
N MET A 39 -15.35 -7.68 -0.01
CA MET A 39 -15.98 -7.60 1.32
C MET A 39 -17.50 -7.48 1.24
N MET A 40 -18.03 -6.74 0.26
CA MET A 40 -19.49 -6.57 0.09
C MET A 40 -20.21 -7.86 -0.29
N ARG A 41 -19.48 -8.89 -0.76
CA ARG A 41 -20.04 -10.19 -1.16
C ARG A 41 -20.10 -11.21 -0.02
N TYR A 42 -19.42 -10.95 1.09
CA TYR A 42 -19.34 -11.87 2.22
C TYR A 42 -20.05 -11.31 3.45
N ARG A 43 -20.57 -12.20 4.30
CA ARG A 43 -21.16 -11.81 5.58
C ARG A 43 -20.10 -11.09 6.44
N PRO A 44 -20.41 -9.93 7.03
CA PRO A 44 -19.49 -9.24 7.93
C PRO A 44 -18.94 -10.18 9.00
N LYS A 45 -17.62 -10.08 9.25
CA LYS A 45 -16.85 -10.93 10.18
C LYS A 45 -16.70 -12.42 9.79
N SER A 46 -17.17 -12.85 8.61
CA SER A 46 -16.78 -14.18 8.09
C SER A 46 -15.27 -14.26 7.85
N LYS A 47 -14.73 -15.47 7.73
CA LYS A 47 -13.30 -15.69 7.46
C LYS A 47 -12.85 -14.96 6.18
N GLU A 48 -13.65 -15.05 5.13
CA GLU A 48 -13.43 -14.40 3.84
C GLU A 48 -13.54 -12.89 3.96
N TRP A 49 -14.56 -12.39 4.67
CA TRP A 49 -14.70 -10.96 4.92
C TRP A 49 -13.49 -10.40 5.67
N VAL A 50 -13.02 -11.06 6.73
CA VAL A 50 -11.85 -10.63 7.51
C VAL A 50 -10.57 -10.67 6.66
N TYR A 51 -10.41 -11.67 5.80
CA TYR A 51 -9.29 -11.73 4.85
C TYR A 51 -9.29 -10.50 3.94
N HIS A 52 -10.42 -10.16 3.33
CA HIS A 52 -10.50 -8.99 2.46
C HIS A 52 -10.36 -7.68 3.23
N ALA A 53 -10.92 -7.57 4.44
CA ALA A 53 -10.80 -6.39 5.30
C ALA A 53 -9.36 -6.09 5.71
N ARG A 54 -8.59 -7.11 6.08
CA ARG A 54 -7.16 -6.95 6.42
C ARG A 54 -6.34 -6.46 5.23
N ASN A 55 -6.54 -7.06 4.06
CA ASN A 55 -5.83 -6.64 2.84
C ASN A 55 -6.25 -5.24 2.39
N PHE A 56 -7.54 -4.92 2.45
CA PHE A 56 -8.04 -3.58 2.17
C PHE A 56 -7.34 -2.54 3.07
N LYS A 57 -7.30 -2.80 4.38
CA LYS A 57 -6.68 -1.87 5.34
C LYS A 57 -5.18 -1.72 5.13
N ALA A 58 -4.47 -2.81 4.85
CA ALA A 58 -3.05 -2.75 4.53
C ALA A 58 -2.79 -1.90 3.26
N LEU A 59 -3.61 -2.07 2.23
CA LEU A 59 -3.50 -1.32 0.98
C LEU A 59 -3.86 0.16 1.14
N GLU A 60 -4.74 0.53 2.08
CA GLU A 60 -4.96 1.95 2.42
C GLU A 60 -3.66 2.63 2.86
N GLY A 61 -2.88 1.97 3.72
CA GLY A 61 -1.58 2.49 4.16
C GLY A 61 -0.59 2.62 2.99
N VAL A 62 -0.51 1.61 2.12
CA VAL A 62 0.35 1.64 0.93
C VAL A 62 -0.03 2.79 0.00
N VAL A 63 -1.32 2.95 -0.31
CA VAL A 63 -1.83 4.03 -1.16
C VAL A 63 -1.51 5.39 -0.55
N LYS A 64 -1.73 5.56 0.76
CA LYS A 64 -1.44 6.80 1.46
C LYS A 64 0.04 7.17 1.41
N SER A 65 0.93 6.20 1.65
CA SER A 65 2.38 6.43 1.54
C SER A 65 2.82 6.78 0.12
N LEU A 66 2.29 6.12 -0.91
CA LEU A 66 2.62 6.44 -2.31
C LEU A 66 2.13 7.83 -2.71
N ARG A 67 0.92 8.23 -2.28
CA ARG A 67 0.38 9.58 -2.50
C ARG A 67 1.22 10.65 -1.81
N TRP A 68 1.63 10.41 -0.57
CA TRP A 68 2.56 11.29 0.13
C TRP A 68 3.91 11.40 -0.61
N THR A 69 4.48 10.28 -1.05
CA THR A 69 5.73 10.26 -1.85
C THR A 69 5.60 11.09 -3.15
N LEU A 70 4.42 11.10 -3.77
CA LEU A 70 4.14 11.88 -4.98
C LEU A 70 3.77 13.35 -4.70
N GLY A 71 3.68 13.77 -3.43
CA GLY A 71 3.36 15.15 -3.05
C GLY A 71 1.88 15.50 -3.11
N ASP A 72 0.98 14.55 -2.83
CA ASP A 72 -0.46 14.83 -2.70
C ASP A 72 -0.70 15.86 -1.58
N LYS A 73 -1.24 17.03 -1.97
CA LYS A 73 -1.50 18.17 -1.06
C LYS A 73 -2.54 17.88 0.02
N ASN A 74 -3.25 16.75 -0.08
CA ASN A 74 -4.24 16.33 0.90
C ASN A 74 -3.69 15.29 1.89
N VAL A 75 -2.40 14.92 1.77
CA VAL A 75 -1.75 13.96 2.66
C VAL A 75 -0.54 14.64 3.30
N ASP A 76 -0.75 15.18 4.49
CA ASP A 76 0.32 15.87 5.24
C ASP A 76 1.38 14.88 5.74
N HIS A 77 0.95 13.77 6.35
CA HIS A 77 1.83 12.73 6.87
C HIS A 77 1.28 11.31 6.57
N PRO A 78 2.10 10.38 6.04
CA PRO A 78 1.59 9.09 5.56
C PRO A 78 1.19 8.14 6.70
N LEU A 79 1.66 8.41 7.92
CA LEU A 79 1.42 7.56 9.10
C LEU A 79 0.33 8.11 10.05
N GLU A 80 -0.18 9.32 9.81
CA GLU A 80 -1.23 9.96 10.63
C GLU A 80 -2.57 9.98 9.91
#